data_AF-A0A3C1CHD2-F1
#
_entry.id   AF-A0A3C1CHD2-F1
#
_cell.length_a   1.000
_cell.length_b   1.000
_cell.length_c   1.000
_cell.angle_alpha   90.00
_cell.angle_beta   90.00
_cell.angle_gamma   90.00
#
_symmetry.space_group_name_H-M   'P 1'
#
loop_
_entity.id
_entity.type
_entity.pdbx_description
1 polymer ?
#
loop_
_entity_poly.entity_id
_entity_poly.type
_entity_poly.pdbx_seq_one_letter_code
_entity_poly.pdbx_strand_id
1 'polypeptide(L)'
;LLDEAIDGIAAALVHEFPTLAGPTWPVTDLGVRPRPVQQPRPPIWVGGSSPAALRRAALRGEGWLPQTPRHSEMAELVPRLLEWRDELRPGEPIAIGALAG
;
A
#
# COMPACT_ATOMS: atom_id res chain seq x y z
N LEU A 1 7.32 11.94 0.09
CA LEU A 1 6.00 12.28 -0.50
C LEU A 1 5.09 11.05 -0.54
N LEU A 2 5.14 10.16 -1.55
CA LEU A 2 4.12 9.10 -1.69
C LEU A 2 4.05 8.13 -0.49
N ASP A 3 5.20 7.71 0.03
CA ASP A 3 5.28 6.84 1.21
C ASP A 3 4.53 7.44 2.42
N GLU A 4 4.82 8.71 2.73
CA GLU A 4 4.17 9.47 3.80
C GLU A 4 2.66 9.65 3.56
N ALA A 5 2.25 9.87 2.30
CA ALA A 5 0.84 9.97 1.94
C ALA A 5 0.08 8.66 2.17
N ILE A 6 0.69 7.51 1.85
CA ILE A 6 0.09 6.19 2.10
C ILE A 6 -0.11 5.98 3.60
N ASP A 7 0.92 6.25 4.39
CA ASP A 7 0.88 6.12 5.85
C ASP A 7 -0.17 7.06 6.46
N GLY A 8 -0.26 8.30 5.96
CA GLY A 8 -1.25 9.29 6.37
C GLY A 8 -2.69 8.90 6.04
N ILE A 9 -2.96 8.44 4.81
CA ILE A 9 -4.28 7.96 4.40
C ILE A 9 -4.67 6.71 5.21
N ALA A 10 -3.75 5.77 5.40
CA ALA A 10 -4.00 4.58 6.21
C ALA A 10 -4.42 4.95 7.65
N ALA A 11 -3.68 5.85 8.29
CA ALA A 11 -3.99 6.34 9.63
C ALA A 11 -5.33 7.09 9.68
N ALA A 12 -5.58 7.98 8.72
CA ALA A 12 -6.81 8.76 8.65
C ALA A 12 -8.06 7.90 8.42
N LEU A 13 -7.95 6.79 7.69
CA LEU A 13 -9.07 5.87 7.46
C LEU A 13 -9.33 4.94 8.65
N VAL A 14 -8.38 4.81 9.58
CA VAL A 14 -8.53 4.03 10.82
C VAL A 14 -8.95 4.90 12.01
N HIS A 15 -8.26 6.03 12.23
CA HIS A 15 -8.51 6.94 13.34
C HIS A 15 -9.29 8.18 12.89
N GLU A 16 -10.25 8.65 13.69
CA GLU A 16 -11.00 9.88 13.37
C GLU A 16 -10.09 11.11 13.39
N PHE A 17 -9.22 11.20 14.40
CA PHE A 17 -8.24 12.28 14.58
C PHE A 17 -6.81 11.70 14.56
N PRO A 18 -6.25 11.36 13.39
CA PRO A 18 -4.90 10.83 13.29
C PRO A 18 -3.87 11.91 13.66
N THR A 19 -2.78 11.49 14.31
CA THR A 19 -1.56 12.30 14.44
C THR A 19 -0.57 11.86 13.37
N LEU A 20 -0.22 12.76 12.46
CA LEU A 20 0.77 12.53 11.41
C LEU A 20 2.01 13.36 11.72
N ALA A 21 3.14 12.69 11.99
CA ALA A 21 4.42 13.33 12.30
C ALA A 21 5.35 13.45 11.07
N GLY A 22 4.79 13.30 9.87
CA GLY A 22 5.56 13.31 8.63
C GLY A 22 6.18 14.67 8.31
N PRO A 23 7.34 14.70 7.64
CA PRO A 23 8.06 15.95 7.35
C PRO A 23 7.37 16.83 6.30
N THR A 24 6.44 16.28 5.51
CA THR A 24 5.75 17.00 4.43
C THR A 24 4.40 17.53 4.88
N TRP A 25 3.61 16.70 5.56
CA TRP A 25 2.24 17.01 5.97
C TRP A 25 2.02 16.66 7.45
N PRO A 26 2.63 17.42 8.38
CA PRO A 26 2.38 17.24 9.79
C PRO A 26 0.94 17.68 10.11
N VAL A 27 0.19 16.82 10.81
CA VAL A 27 -1.22 17.08 11.16
C VAL A 27 -1.51 16.54 12.55
N THR A 28 -2.20 17.36 13.35
CA THR A 28 -2.81 16.98 14.62
C THR A 28 -4.23 17.54 14.66
N ASP A 29 -5.15 16.82 15.30
CA ASP A 29 -6.52 17.29 15.57
C ASP A 29 -7.36 17.62 14.32
N LEU A 30 -7.11 16.92 13.20
CA LEU A 30 -7.91 17.02 11.98
C LEU A 30 -8.80 15.78 11.81
N GLY A 31 -10.11 15.98 11.93
CA GLY A 31 -11.11 14.91 11.78
C GLY A 31 -11.36 14.50 10.33
N VAL A 32 -11.36 13.20 10.01
CA VAL A 32 -11.79 12.68 8.70
C VAL A 32 -13.15 12.00 8.78
N ARG A 33 -14.15 12.57 8.10
CA ARG A 33 -15.53 12.06 7.99
C ARG A 33 -16.07 12.19 6.56
N PRO A 34 -16.99 11.30 6.13
CA PRO A 34 -17.54 10.16 6.87
C PRO A 34 -16.50 9.04 7.07
N ARG A 35 -16.74 8.16 8.04
CA ARG A 35 -15.89 6.99 8.28
C ARG A 35 -16.17 5.90 7.24
N PRO A 36 -15.16 5.13 6.81
CA PRO A 36 -15.39 3.98 5.94
C PRO A 36 -16.29 2.95 6.62
N VAL A 37 -17.14 2.29 5.85
CA VAL A 37 -17.94 1.15 6.32
C VAL A 37 -17.05 -0.07 6.59
N GLN A 38 -16.06 -0.31 5.73
CA GLN A 38 -15.11 -1.42 5.87
C GLN A 38 -14.14 -1.19 7.01
N GLN A 39 -13.95 -2.20 7.86
CA GLN A 39 -13.03 -2.17 9.00
C GLN A 39 -11.82 -3.10 8.77
N PRO A 40 -10.62 -2.74 9.28
CA PRO A 40 -10.30 -1.47 9.96
C PRO A 40 -10.27 -0.27 8.99
N ARG A 41 -10.08 -0.52 7.70
CA ARG A 41 -10.19 0.42 6.58
C ARG A 41 -10.31 -0.38 5.27
N PRO A 42 -10.71 0.22 4.15
CA PRO A 42 -10.52 -0.39 2.84
C PRO A 42 -9.04 -0.76 2.59
N PRO A 43 -8.75 -1.82 1.81
CA PRO A 43 -7.39 -2.22 1.49
C PRO A 43 -6.72 -1.18 0.59
N ILE A 44 -5.44 -0.92 0.81
CA ILE A 44 -4.64 -0.02 -0.02
C ILE A 44 -3.92 -0.84 -1.08
N TRP A 45 -4.14 -0.50 -2.34
CA TRP A 45 -3.48 -1.11 -3.48
C TRP A 45 -2.44 -0.16 -4.04
N VAL A 46 -1.21 -0.65 -4.22
CA VAL A 46 -0.13 0.14 -4.80
C VAL A 46 0.05 -0.25 -6.26
N GLY A 47 -0.09 0.75 -7.14
CA GLY A 47 0.13 0.58 -8.57
C GLY A 47 1.60 0.72 -8.98
N GLY A 48 1.96 0.05 -10.09
CA GLY A 48 3.24 0.24 -10.78
C GLY A 48 4.22 -0.92 -10.61
N SER A 49 5.16 -1.03 -11.55
CA SER A 49 6.09 -2.18 -11.66
C SER A 49 7.56 -1.81 -11.40
N SER A 50 7.84 -0.57 -10.99
CA SER A 50 9.20 -0.16 -10.62
C SER A 50 9.63 -0.76 -9.27
N PRO A 51 10.94 -0.90 -8.99
CA PRO A 51 11.41 -1.41 -7.70
C PRO A 51 10.85 -0.63 -6.50
N ALA A 52 10.72 0.70 -6.63
CA ALA A 52 10.14 1.54 -5.59
C ALA A 52 8.63 1.29 -5.39
N ALA A 53 7.87 1.04 -6.46
CA ALA A 53 6.46 0.69 -6.37
C ALA A 53 6.26 -0.68 -5.74
N LEU A 54 7.06 -1.66 -6.14
CA LEU A 54 7.01 -3.03 -5.62
C LEU A 54 7.37 -3.06 -4.13
N ARG A 55 8.40 -2.32 -3.69
CA ARG A 55 8.74 -2.17 -2.27
C ARG A 55 7.63 -1.48 -1.48
N ARG A 56 7.00 -0.44 -2.03
CA ARG A 56 5.82 0.18 -1.40
C ARG A 56 4.66 -0.80 -1.25
N ALA A 57 4.39 -1.62 -2.27
CA ALA A 57 3.35 -2.64 -2.20
C ALA A 57 3.66 -3.67 -1.11
N ALA A 58 4.90 -4.16 -1.04
CA ALA A 58 5.36 -5.10 -0.02
C ALA A 58 5.28 -4.51 1.41
N LEU A 59 5.68 -3.25 1.60
CA LEU A 59 5.73 -2.66 2.93
C LEU A 59 4.38 -2.09 3.40
N ARG A 60 3.59 -1.48 2.51
CA ARG A 60 2.45 -0.62 2.91
C ARG A 60 1.11 -1.03 2.31
N GLY A 61 1.09 -1.81 1.24
CA GLY A 61 -0.14 -2.23 0.59
C GLY A 61 -0.75 -3.48 1.24
N GLU A 62 -2.02 -3.74 0.94
CA GLU A 62 -2.61 -5.09 1.02
C GLU A 62 -2.78 -5.71 -0.37
N GLY A 63 -2.56 -4.91 -1.42
CA GLY A 63 -2.53 -5.36 -2.80
C GLY A 63 -1.47 -4.66 -3.64
N TRP A 64 -0.99 -5.37 -4.65
CA TRP A 64 -0.17 -4.83 -5.74
C TRP A 64 -0.97 -4.85 -7.05
N LEU A 65 -1.02 -3.71 -7.73
CA LEU A 65 -1.61 -3.59 -9.06
C LEU A 65 -0.51 -3.36 -10.10
N PRO A 66 -0.05 -4.39 -10.83
CA PRO A 66 0.95 -4.21 -11.88
C PRO A 66 0.43 -3.24 -12.95
N GLN A 67 1.28 -2.30 -13.37
CA GLN A 67 0.98 -1.44 -14.51
C GLN A 67 1.87 -1.86 -15.68
N THR A 68 1.24 -2.52 -16.64
CA THR A 68 1.82 -2.89 -17.95
C THR A 68 3.17 -3.64 -17.94
N PRO A 69 3.50 -4.55 -17.00
CA PRO A 69 4.60 -5.47 -17.23
C PRO A 69 4.20 -6.50 -18.30
N ARG A 70 5.15 -6.91 -19.14
CA ARG A 70 5.00 -8.10 -19.99
C ARG A 70 4.81 -9.32 -19.09
N HIS A 71 4.15 -10.35 -19.61
CA HIS A 71 3.99 -11.61 -18.88
C HIS A 71 5.33 -12.20 -18.39
N SER A 72 6.40 -12.05 -19.16
CA SER A 72 7.75 -12.50 -18.76
C SER A 72 8.29 -11.75 -17.54
N GLU A 73 8.00 -10.46 -17.42
CA GLU A 73 8.46 -9.63 -16.30
C GLU A 73 7.70 -9.96 -15.01
N MET A 74 6.43 -10.40 -15.12
CA MET A 74 5.66 -10.85 -13.96
C MET A 74 6.30 -12.04 -13.24
N ALA A 75 6.95 -12.93 -13.98
CA ALA A 75 7.65 -14.09 -13.41
C ALA A 75 8.84 -13.70 -12.52
N GLU A 76 9.40 -12.50 -12.71
CA GLU A 76 10.49 -11.97 -11.88
C GLU A 76 9.95 -11.08 -10.74
N LEU A 77 8.94 -10.25 -11.03
CA LEU A 77 8.39 -9.29 -10.08
C LEU A 77 7.59 -9.95 -8.95
N VAL A 78 6.83 -11.01 -9.25
CA VAL A 78 6.00 -11.68 -8.23
C VAL A 78 6.87 -12.33 -7.14
N PRO A 79 7.89 -13.16 -7.45
CA PRO A 79 8.77 -13.70 -6.42
C PRO A 79 9.45 -12.60 -5.59
N ARG A 80 9.91 -11.52 -6.24
CA ARG A 80 10.53 -10.39 -5.53
C ARG A 80 9.55 -9.68 -4.59
N LEU A 81 8.31 -9.50 -5.01
CA LEU A 81 7.27 -8.91 -4.17
C LEU A 81 7.00 -9.78 -2.93
N LEU A 82 6.92 -11.09 -3.11
CA LEU A 82 6.66 -12.05 -2.03
C LEU A 82 7.84 -12.13 -1.06
N GLU A 83 9.07 -12.12 -1.56
CA GLU A 83 10.30 -12.03 -0.75
C GLU A 83 10.28 -10.77 0.13
N TRP A 84 10.08 -9.59 -0.47
CA TRP A 84 10.00 -8.35 0.31
C TRP A 84 8.78 -8.29 1.23
N ARG A 85 7.66 -8.93 0.87
CA ARG A 85 6.52 -9.03 1.77
C ARG A 85 6.90 -9.80 3.02
N ASP A 86 7.52 -10.97 2.86
CA ASP A 86 7.93 -11.80 4.00
C ASP A 86 8.97 -11.07 4.88
N GLU A 87 9.93 -10.38 4.27
CA GLU A 87 10.94 -9.60 5.01
C GLU A 87 10.34 -8.41 5.78
N LEU A 88 9.42 -7.67 5.15
CA LEU A 88 8.96 -6.38 5.67
C LEU A 88 7.70 -6.50 6.52
N ARG A 89 6.85 -7.49 6.24
CA ARG A 89 5.61 -7.81 6.96
C ARG A 89 5.40 -9.33 7.04
N PRO A 90 6.20 -10.03 7.87
CA PRO A 90 6.20 -11.49 7.97
C PRO A 90 4.81 -12.06 8.23
N GLY A 91 4.42 -13.07 7.45
CA GLY A 91 3.13 -13.76 7.59
C GLY A 91 1.90 -12.98 7.10
N GLU A 92 2.05 -11.74 6.64
CA GLU A 92 0.94 -10.96 6.11
C GLU A 92 0.73 -11.25 4.61
N PRO A 93 -0.50 -11.60 4.17
CA PRO A 93 -0.75 -11.86 2.76
C PRO A 93 -0.74 -10.57 1.93
N ILE A 94 -0.51 -10.71 0.63
CA ILE A 94 -0.66 -9.62 -0.34
C ILE A 94 -1.42 -10.10 -1.57
N ALA A 95 -2.46 -9.35 -1.95
CA ALA A 95 -3.20 -9.61 -3.18
C ALA A 95 -2.38 -9.15 -4.39
N ILE A 96 -2.34 -9.99 -5.44
CA ILE A 96 -1.68 -9.65 -6.71
C ILE A 96 -2.77 -9.47 -7.76
N GLY A 97 -2.91 -8.24 -8.26
CA GLY A 97 -3.81 -7.95 -9.36
C GLY A 97 -3.33 -8.62 -10.64
N ALA A 98 -4.12 -9.54 -11.18
CA ALA A 98 -3.97 -10.01 -12.54
C ALA A 98 -5.08 -9.36 -13.36
N LEU A 99 -4.74 -8.59 -14.39
CA LEU A 99 -5.70 -8.32 -15.45
C LEU A 99 -5.84 -9.66 -16.20
N ALA A 100 -6.98 -10.32 -16.02
CA ALA A 100 -7.34 -11.44 -16.88
C ALA A 100 -7.39 -10.92 -18.32
N GLY A 101 -6.41 -11.32 -19.12
CA GLY A 101 -6.39 -11.18 -20.57
C GLY A 101 -6.68 -12.52 -21.22
#